data_AF-A0A0D7UTB5-F1
#
_entry.id   AF-A0A0D7UTB5-F1
#
_cell.length_a   1.000
_cell.length_b   1.000
_cell.length_c   1.000
_cell.angle_alpha   90.00
_cell.angle_beta   90.00
_cell.angle_gamma   90.00
#
_symmetry.space_group_name_H-M   'P 1'
#
loop_
_entity.id
_entity.type
_entity.pdbx_description
1 polymer ?
#
loop_
_entity_poly.entity_id
_entity_poly.type
_entity_poly.pdbx_seq_one_letter_code
_entity_poly.pdbx_strand_id
1 'polypeptide(L)'
;MLFEAPSPALNDRLGVTLSSLGAVYEQRSKTFAVTEDSSRTPIVIENAVGAGQLPPLTESPASQPPVKGVSIKIVKNSRTLTPSKLQLAKLVSLSKKLARLGGTVVDAEQQPITPAGFNAVIQGQARV
;
A
#
# COMPACT_ATOMS: atom_id res chain seq x y z
N MET A 1 -7.31 0.10 -1.23
CA MET A 1 -7.75 -0.67 -2.42
C MET A 1 -8.28 -2.03 -2.00
N LEU A 2 -9.24 -2.58 -2.74
CA LEU A 2 -9.81 -3.91 -2.53
C LEU A 2 -9.57 -4.80 -3.75
N PHE A 3 -9.32 -6.09 -3.53
CA PHE A 3 -9.13 -7.07 -4.59
C PHE A 3 -10.45 -7.73 -4.96
N GLU A 4 -10.70 -7.92 -6.26
CA GLU A 4 -11.94 -8.50 -6.76
C GLU A 4 -12.06 -10.00 -6.47
N ALA A 5 -10.94 -10.72 -6.57
CA ALA A 5 -10.87 -12.17 -6.35
C ALA A 5 -9.71 -12.55 -5.40
N PRO A 6 -9.88 -12.38 -4.08
CA PRO A 6 -8.88 -12.79 -3.09
C PRO A 6 -8.60 -14.29 -3.18
N SER A 7 -7.33 -14.68 -3.29
CA SER A 7 -6.90 -16.08 -3.36
C SER A 7 -5.47 -16.27 -2.84
N PRO A 8 -5.05 -17.50 -2.50
CA PRO A 8 -3.65 -17.79 -2.18
C PRO A 8 -2.69 -17.38 -3.29
N ALA A 9 -3.03 -17.65 -4.56
CA ALA A 9 -2.23 -17.23 -5.71
C ALA A 9 -2.11 -15.70 -5.87
N LEU A 10 -3.10 -14.94 -5.36
CA LEU A 10 -2.98 -13.49 -5.26
C LEU A 10 -2.00 -13.08 -4.15
N ASN A 11 -2.01 -13.77 -3.00
CA ASN A 11 -1.04 -13.52 -1.93
C ASN A 11 0.40 -13.74 -2.40
N ASP A 12 0.65 -14.77 -3.21
CA ASP A 12 1.98 -15.03 -3.79
C ASP A 12 2.42 -13.88 -4.71
N ARG A 13 1.54 -13.45 -5.62
CA ARG A 13 1.81 -12.31 -6.52
C ARG A 13 1.98 -11.00 -5.75
N LEU A 14 1.21 -10.80 -4.68
CA LEU A 14 1.34 -9.66 -3.79
C LEU A 14 2.70 -9.70 -3.07
N GLY A 15 3.12 -10.85 -2.55
CA GLY A 15 4.44 -11.05 -1.95
C GLY A 15 5.58 -10.71 -2.92
N VAL A 16 5.57 -11.28 -4.14
CA VAL A 16 6.56 -10.97 -5.18
C VAL A 16 6.57 -9.47 -5.51
N THR A 17 5.38 -8.86 -5.62
CA THR A 17 5.27 -7.42 -5.90
C THR A 17 5.86 -6.60 -4.76
N LEU A 18 5.55 -6.91 -3.50
CA LEU A 18 6.09 -6.25 -2.32
C LEU A 18 7.63 -6.35 -2.26
N SER A 19 8.19 -7.54 -2.50
CA SER A 19 9.64 -7.73 -2.59
C SER A 19 10.26 -6.90 -3.71
N SER A 20 9.63 -6.84 -4.89
CA SER A 20 10.13 -6.03 -6.03
C SER A 20 10.11 -4.52 -5.77
N LEU A 21 9.30 -4.08 -4.80
CA LEU A 21 9.19 -2.70 -4.36
C LEU A 21 10.15 -2.37 -3.20
N GLY A 22 10.98 -3.32 -2.77
CA GLY A 22 11.84 -3.15 -1.60
C GLY A 22 11.05 -3.03 -0.28
N ALA A 23 9.81 -3.53 -0.25
CA ALA A 23 8.98 -3.45 0.95
C ALA A 23 9.46 -4.45 2.00
N VAL A 24 9.70 -3.97 3.22
CA VAL A 24 10.17 -4.77 4.35
C VAL A 24 9.01 -5.05 5.28
N TYR A 25 8.86 -6.31 5.71
CA TYR A 25 7.84 -6.69 6.69
C TYR A 25 8.25 -6.29 8.11
N GLU A 26 7.38 -5.55 8.78
CA GLU A 26 7.56 -5.09 10.15
C GLU A 26 6.79 -6.01 11.10
N GLN A 27 7.51 -6.88 11.82
CA GLN A 27 6.92 -7.92 12.68
C GLN A 27 5.98 -7.37 13.77
N ARG A 28 6.30 -6.18 14.32
CA ARG A 28 5.53 -5.59 15.43
C ARG A 28 4.18 -5.06 14.98
N SER A 29 4.15 -4.31 13.87
CA SER A 29 2.91 -3.75 13.32
C SER A 29 2.19 -4.72 12.38
N LYS A 30 2.88 -5.76 11.91
CA LYS A 30 2.43 -6.70 10.87
C LYS A 30 2.03 -5.95 9.59
N THR A 31 2.88 -5.03 9.17
CA THR A 31 2.70 -4.21 7.97
C THR A 31 3.95 -4.27 7.11
N PHE A 32 3.86 -3.82 5.87
CA PHE A 32 5.03 -3.62 5.03
C PHE A 32 5.40 -2.14 4.97
N ALA A 33 6.68 -1.82 4.94
CA ALA A 33 7.17 -0.45 4.79
C ALA A 33 8.15 -0.35 3.63
N VAL A 34 8.00 0.70 2.82
CA VAL A 34 8.97 1.12 1.81
C VAL A 34 9.65 2.39 2.31
N THR A 35 10.94 2.29 2.62
CA THR A 35 11.72 3.33 3.33
C THR A 35 12.78 4.00 2.47
N GLU A 36 12.96 3.56 1.22
CA GLU A 36 14.06 3.95 0.32
C GLU A 36 14.25 5.48 0.20
N ASP A 37 13.17 6.27 0.31
CA ASP A 37 13.22 7.72 0.19
C ASP A 37 13.28 8.50 1.51
N SER A 38 12.77 7.91 2.59
CA SER A 38 12.64 8.61 3.87
C SER A 38 12.24 7.65 4.97
N SER A 39 13.13 7.46 5.94
CA SER A 39 12.80 6.80 7.21
C SER A 39 11.83 7.61 8.08
N ARG A 40 11.67 8.91 7.81
CA ARG A 40 10.78 9.80 8.60
C ARG A 40 9.34 9.83 8.10
N THR A 41 9.15 9.53 6.81
CA THR A 41 7.86 9.48 6.13
C THR A 41 7.75 8.22 5.26
N PRO A 42 7.84 7.02 5.86
CA PRO A 42 7.75 5.78 5.11
C PRO A 42 6.38 5.62 4.45
N ILE A 43 6.35 4.94 3.30
CA ILE A 43 5.11 4.43 2.72
C ILE A 43 4.83 3.08 3.38
N VAL A 44 3.70 2.99 4.08
CA VAL A 44 3.24 1.78 4.76
C VAL A 44 2.13 1.14 3.94
N ILE A 45 2.23 -0.17 3.79
CA ILE A 45 1.22 -1.03 3.17
C ILE A 45 0.68 -1.95 4.26
N GLU A 46 -0.61 -1.87 4.48
CA GLU A 46 -1.32 -2.57 5.55
C GLU A 46 -2.60 -3.21 5.01
N ASN A 47 -3.24 -4.08 5.78
CA ASN A 47 -4.49 -4.71 5.35
C ASN A 47 -5.62 -3.66 5.34
N ALA A 48 -6.34 -3.56 4.22
CA ALA A 48 -7.47 -2.64 4.12
C ALA A 48 -8.68 -3.08 4.97
N VAL A 49 -8.69 -4.34 5.42
CA VAL A 49 -9.80 -4.95 6.15
C VAL A 49 -9.36 -5.29 7.57
N GLY A 50 -10.15 -4.88 8.57
CA GLY A 50 -9.88 -5.15 9.97
C GLY A 50 -8.79 -4.25 10.56
N ALA A 51 -7.93 -4.81 11.41
CA ALA A 51 -6.96 -4.06 12.22
C ALA A 51 -5.64 -3.70 11.48
N GLY A 52 -5.62 -3.68 10.15
CA GLY A 52 -4.42 -3.31 9.38
C GLY A 52 -3.34 -4.40 9.24
N GLN A 53 -3.51 -5.58 9.82
CA GLN A 53 -2.46 -6.60 9.84
C GLN A 53 -2.40 -7.42 8.55
N LEU A 54 -1.21 -7.50 7.95
CA LEU A 54 -0.87 -8.39 6.86
C LEU A 54 -0.05 -9.58 7.36
N PRO A 55 -0.21 -10.76 6.73
CA PRO A 55 0.71 -11.86 6.94
C PRO A 55 2.10 -11.54 6.35
N PRO A 56 3.16 -12.26 6.75
CA PRO A 56 4.53 -12.06 6.25
C PRO A 56 4.70 -12.64 4.83
N LEU A 57 4.01 -12.04 3.86
CA LEU A 57 3.92 -12.48 2.46
C LEU A 57 5.26 -12.63 1.72
N THR A 58 6.34 -12.04 2.25
CA THR A 58 7.68 -12.10 1.65
C THR A 58 8.62 -13.09 2.34
N GLU A 59 8.24 -13.64 3.50
CA GLU A 59 9.14 -14.44 4.34
C GLU A 59 8.84 -15.94 4.27
N SER A 60 7.60 -16.36 3.95
CA SER A 60 7.24 -17.77 3.85
C SER A 60 5.98 -18.04 3.02
N PRO A 61 5.94 -19.11 2.20
CA PRO A 61 4.77 -19.54 1.44
C PRO A 61 3.72 -20.29 2.28
N ALA A 62 3.75 -20.18 3.61
CA ALA A 62 2.74 -20.80 4.46
C ALA A 62 1.32 -20.39 4.00
N SER A 63 0.36 -21.30 4.12
CA SER A 63 -1.02 -21.06 3.67
C SER A 63 -1.66 -19.94 4.49
N GLN A 64 -1.52 -18.71 4.02
CA GLN A 64 -2.10 -17.52 4.63
C GLN A 64 -3.52 -17.31 4.11
N PRO A 65 -4.45 -16.82 4.94
CA PRO A 65 -5.77 -16.46 4.47
C PRO A 65 -5.65 -15.43 3.32
N PRO A 66 -6.53 -15.51 2.30
CA PRO A 66 -6.52 -14.54 1.21
C PRO A 66 -6.64 -13.10 1.72
N VAL A 67 -5.70 -12.25 1.31
CA VAL A 67 -5.76 -10.81 1.58
C VAL A 67 -6.86 -10.20 0.72
N LYS A 68 -7.85 -9.56 1.35
CA LYS A 68 -9.01 -8.96 0.66
C LYS A 68 -8.72 -7.57 0.09
N GLY A 69 -7.71 -6.89 0.61
CA GLY A 69 -7.30 -5.58 0.14
C GLY A 69 -6.13 -5.04 0.92
N VAL A 70 -5.53 -3.99 0.38
CA VAL A 70 -4.41 -3.28 1.01
C VAL A 70 -4.68 -1.78 1.06
N SER A 71 -4.31 -1.16 2.16
CA SER A 71 -4.24 0.29 2.33
C SER A 71 -2.78 0.72 2.17
N ILE A 72 -2.55 1.81 1.45
CA ILE A 72 -1.22 2.30 1.14
C ILE A 72 -1.18 3.77 1.55
N LYS A 73 -0.36 4.10 2.55
CA LYS A 73 -0.35 5.43 3.15
C LYS A 73 1.04 5.89 3.53
N ILE A 74 1.26 7.19 3.54
CA ILE A 74 2.48 7.77 4.11
C ILE A 74 2.25 7.97 5.61
N VAL A 75 3.03 7.28 6.44
CA VAL A 75 3.00 7.47 7.89
C VAL A 75 4.04 8.52 8.26
N LYS A 76 3.66 9.46 9.13
CA LYS A 76 4.54 10.52 9.60
C LYS A 76 4.97 10.22 11.03
N ASN A 77 6.27 10.27 11.30
CA ASN A 77 6.77 10.16 12.67
C ASN A 77 6.67 11.49 13.47
N SER A 78 6.32 12.59 12.80
CA SER A 78 6.04 13.90 13.42
C SER A 78 4.94 14.63 12.66
N ARG A 79 4.12 15.39 13.39
CA ARG A 79 3.02 16.19 12.83
C ARG A 79 3.50 17.30 11.88
N THR A 80 4.72 17.79 12.06
CA THR A 80 5.29 18.88 11.26
C THR A 80 5.80 18.43 9.90
N LEU A 81 5.94 17.11 9.68
CA LEU A 81 6.42 16.59 8.41
C LEU A 81 5.31 16.60 7.37
N THR A 82 5.63 17.11 6.19
CA THR A 82 4.75 17.04 5.02
C THR A 82 5.44 16.19 3.95
N PRO A 83 4.77 15.19 3.37
CA PRO A 83 5.35 14.40 2.30
C PRO A 83 5.68 15.29 1.11
N SER A 84 6.82 15.06 0.48
CA SER A 84 7.17 15.81 -0.72
C SER A 84 6.30 15.38 -1.91
N LYS A 85 6.22 16.23 -2.94
CA LYS A 85 5.55 15.89 -4.20
C LYS A 85 6.10 14.61 -4.83
N LEU A 86 7.40 14.36 -4.69
CA LEU A 86 8.05 13.12 -5.14
C LEU A 86 7.52 11.90 -4.37
N GLN A 87 7.38 12.02 -3.05
CA GLN A 87 6.81 10.93 -2.22
C GLN A 87 5.35 10.65 -2.58
N LEU A 88 4.56 11.69 -2.84
CA LEU A 88 3.16 11.53 -3.26
C LEU A 88 3.06 10.90 -4.66
N ALA A 89 3.94 11.27 -5.59
CA ALA A 89 4.03 10.61 -6.89
C ALA A 89 4.42 9.13 -6.78
N LYS A 90 5.32 8.79 -5.85
CA LYS A 90 5.68 7.40 -5.56
C LYS A 90 4.53 6.63 -4.93
N LEU A 91 3.82 7.21 -3.96
CA LEU A 91 2.61 6.62 -3.38
C LEU A 91 1.62 6.24 -4.49
N VAL A 92 1.32 7.18 -5.41
CA VAL A 92 0.44 6.93 -6.56
C VAL A 92 0.98 5.83 -7.48
N SER A 93 2.28 5.82 -7.76
CA SER A 93 2.92 4.79 -8.59
C SER A 93 2.79 3.40 -7.97
N LEU A 94 3.02 3.28 -6.65
CA LEU A 94 2.86 2.03 -5.90
C LEU A 94 1.40 1.56 -5.90
N SER A 95 0.45 2.47 -5.65
CA SER A 95 -0.98 2.15 -5.71
C SER A 95 -1.37 1.61 -7.08
N LYS A 96 -0.90 2.22 -8.16
CA LYS A 96 -1.15 1.74 -9.53
C LYS A 96 -0.49 0.39 -9.81
N LYS A 97 0.73 0.15 -9.32
CA LYS A 97 1.41 -1.15 -9.48
C LYS A 97 0.65 -2.26 -8.76
N LEU A 98 0.21 -2.03 -7.53
CA LEU A 98 -0.56 -3.01 -6.75
C LEU A 98 -1.97 -3.24 -7.33
N ALA A 99 -2.59 -2.21 -7.90
CA ALA A 99 -3.89 -2.32 -8.60
C ALA A 99 -3.88 -3.34 -9.74
N ARG A 100 -2.75 -3.49 -10.44
CA ARG A 100 -2.58 -4.45 -11.53
C ARG A 100 -2.69 -5.91 -11.08
N LEU A 101 -2.70 -6.17 -9.77
CA LEU A 101 -2.96 -7.49 -9.21
C LEU A 101 -4.46 -7.87 -9.20
N GLY A 102 -5.33 -7.03 -9.77
CA GLY A 102 -6.77 -7.28 -9.84
C GLY A 102 -7.52 -6.60 -8.69
N GLY A 103 -7.16 -5.36 -8.39
CA GLY A 103 -7.85 -4.57 -7.37
C GLY A 103 -8.07 -3.12 -7.77
N THR A 104 -9.09 -2.53 -7.16
CA THR A 104 -9.51 -1.17 -7.44
C THR A 104 -8.98 -0.23 -6.37
N VAL A 105 -8.19 0.76 -6.80
CA VAL A 105 -7.76 1.85 -5.93
C VAL A 105 -8.95 2.74 -5.66
N VAL A 106 -9.18 3.01 -4.38
CA VAL A 106 -10.26 3.87 -3.92
C VAL A 106 -9.69 5.07 -3.17
N ASP A 107 -10.43 6.16 -3.14
CA ASP A 107 -10.14 7.31 -2.29
C ASP A 107 -10.63 7.09 -0.84
N ALA A 108 -10.55 8.13 -0.01
CA ALA A 108 -10.96 8.09 1.38
C ALA A 108 -12.48 7.85 1.55
N GLU A 109 -13.26 8.19 0.53
CA GLU A 109 -14.71 8.01 0.42
C GLU A 109 -15.09 6.66 -0.20
N GLN A 110 -14.11 5.76 -0.39
CA GLN A 110 -14.26 4.45 -1.01
C GLN A 110 -14.74 4.48 -2.47
N GLN A 111 -14.57 5.60 -3.17
CA GLN A 111 -14.88 5.71 -4.59
C GLN A 111 -13.65 5.35 -5.44
N PRO A 112 -13.83 4.67 -6.60
CA PRO A 112 -12.73 4.42 -7.51
C PRO A 112 -12.01 5.72 -7.89
N ILE A 113 -10.70 5.77 -7.67
CA ILE A 113 -9.95 6.98 -7.95
C ILE A 113 -9.79 7.20 -9.46
N THR A 114 -10.04 8.42 -9.91
CA THR A 114 -9.88 8.83 -11.31
C THR A 114 -8.44 9.27 -11.62
N PRO A 115 -8.05 9.39 -12.91
CA PRO A 115 -6.77 10.01 -13.27
C PRO A 115 -6.57 11.42 -12.67
N ALA A 116 -7.65 12.21 -12.62
CA ALA A 116 -7.63 13.53 -11.97
C ALA A 116 -7.43 13.41 -10.46
N GLY A 117 -8.08 12.44 -9.81
CA GLY A 117 -7.90 12.14 -8.39
C GLY A 117 -6.43 11.78 -8.06
N PHE A 118 -5.79 10.94 -8.89
CA PHE A 118 -4.37 10.65 -8.73
C PHE A 118 -3.49 11.91 -8.84
N ASN A 119 -3.81 12.82 -9.76
CA ASN A 119 -3.09 14.09 -9.85
C ASN A 119 -3.32 14.96 -8.60
N ALA A 120 -4.54 15.01 -8.07
CA ALA A 120 -4.84 15.73 -6.84
C ALA A 120 -4.04 15.18 -5.64
N VAL A 121 -3.85 13.86 -5.55
CA VAL A 121 -2.98 13.22 -4.55
C VAL A 121 -1.53 13.68 -4.69
N ILE A 122 -1.00 13.74 -5.92
CA ILE A 122 0.37 14.21 -6.19
C ILE A 122 0.55 15.67 -5.77
N GLN A 123 -0.48 16.50 -5.93
CA GLN A 123 -0.47 17.90 -5.49
C GLN A 123 -0.76 18.06 -3.98
N GLY A 124 -0.97 16.97 -3.24
CA GLY A 124 -1.28 16.99 -1.81
C GLY A 124 -2.70 17.45 -1.48
N GLN A 125 -3.61 17.45 -2.45
CA GLN A 125 -4.99 17.94 -2.34
C GLN A 125 -5.99 16.82 -2.04
N ALA A 126 -5.59 15.55 -2.19
CA ALA A 126 -6.41 14.38 -1.95
C ALA A 126 -5.62 13.25 -1.29
N ARG A 127 -6.31 12.18 -0.87
CA ARG A 127 -5.72 10.99 -0.25
C ARG A 127 -6.17 9.73 -1.01
N VAL A 128 -5.36 8.67 -0.88
CA VAL A 128 -5.62 7.29 -1.33
C VAL A 128 -5.58 6.34 -0.15
#